data_AF-A0A6I6MI94-F1
#
_entry.id   AF-A0A6I6MI94-F1
#
_cell.length_a   1.000
_cell.length_b   1.000
_cell.length_c   1.000
_cell.angle_alpha   90.00
_cell.angle_beta   90.00
_cell.angle_gamma   90.00
#
_symmetry.space_group_name_H-M   'P 1'
#
loop_
_entity.id
_entity.type
_entity.pdbx_description
1 polymer ?
#
loop_
_entity_poly.entity_id
_entity_poly.type
_entity_poly.pdbx_seq_one_letter_code
_entity_poly.pdbx_strand_id
1 'polypeptide(L)'
;MGLIKANDRPLATPAGLVQTLIAASGADGMLDLSRSLRPGAAARVIGGPFADQLAIVERMTGPDRVRVLLSIMNQTVPVEVERGALAAI
;
A
#
# COMPACT_ATOMS: atom_id res chain seq x y z
N MET A 1 1.23 -7.80 -31.07
CA MET A 1 0.60 -7.68 -29.75
C MET A 1 -0.49 -8.74 -29.63
N GLY A 2 -0.48 -9.55 -28.57
CA GLY A 2 -1.45 -10.64 -28.38
C GLY A 2 -2.38 -10.37 -27.19
N LEU A 3 -3.60 -10.89 -27.23
CA LEU A 3 -4.53 -10.85 -26.11
C LEU A 3 -4.22 -11.96 -25.10
N ILE A 4 -4.45 -11.68 -23.82
CA ILE A 4 -4.48 -12.73 -22.79
C ILE A 4 -5.74 -13.58 -23.03
N LYS A 5 -5.56 -14.90 -23.17
CA LYS A 5 -6.62 -15.85 -23.52
C LYS A 5 -6.75 -16.96 -22.49
N ALA A 6 -7.97 -17.45 -22.31
CA ALA A 6 -8.27 -18.73 -21.67
C ALA A 6 -9.23 -19.49 -22.59
N ASN A 7 -9.02 -20.81 -22.77
CA ASN A 7 -9.82 -21.65 -23.69
C ASN A 7 -9.91 -21.05 -25.11
N ASP A 8 -8.78 -20.58 -25.65
CA ASP A 8 -8.66 -19.92 -26.95
C ASP A 8 -9.51 -18.67 -27.18
N ARG A 9 -10.08 -18.09 -26.12
CA ARG A 9 -10.86 -16.86 -26.18
C ARG A 9 -10.22 -15.77 -25.33
N PRO A 10 -10.31 -14.48 -25.71
CA PRO A 10 -9.89 -13.38 -24.87
C PRO A 10 -10.56 -13.44 -23.50
N LEU A 11 -9.75 -13.33 -22.44
CA LEU A 11 -10.26 -13.38 -21.08
C LEU A 11 -10.79 -12.00 -20.69
N ALA A 12 -12.07 -11.93 -20.29
CA ALA A 12 -12.64 -10.72 -19.73
C ALA A 12 -11.95 -10.39 -18.39
N THR A 13 -11.57 -9.12 -18.21
CA THR A 13 -11.05 -8.65 -16.93
C THR A 13 -12.15 -8.63 -15.87
N PRO A 14 -11.82 -8.90 -14.59
CA PRO A 14 -12.76 -8.75 -13.49
C PRO A 14 -13.40 -7.35 -13.49
N ALA A 15 -14.68 -7.29 -13.15
CA ALA A 15 -15.39 -6.03 -12.99
C ALA A 15 -14.67 -5.14 -11.95
N GLY A 16 -14.48 -3.87 -12.28
CA GLY A 16 -13.82 -2.91 -11.40
C GLY A 16 -12.29 -2.88 -11.50
N LEU A 17 -11.62 -3.90 -12.07
CA LEU A 17 -10.15 -3.91 -12.14
C LEU A 17 -9.59 -2.71 -12.91
N VAL A 18 -10.15 -2.43 -14.08
CA VAL A 18 -9.71 -1.33 -14.95
C VAL A 18 -9.96 0.01 -14.26
N GLN A 19 -11.13 0.17 -13.64
CA GLN A 19 -11.52 1.39 -12.93
C GLN A 19 -10.60 1.65 -11.73
N THR A 20 -10.28 0.62 -10.94
CA THR A 20 -9.38 0.72 -9.80
C THR A 20 -7.98 1.12 -10.23
N LEU A 21 -7.47 0.53 -11.32
CA LEU A 21 -6.16 0.92 -11.86
C LEU A 21 -6.14 2.37 -12.34
N ILE A 22 -7.18 2.81 -13.06
CA ILE A 22 -7.31 4.21 -13.50
C ILE A 22 -7.37 5.15 -12.30
N ALA A 23 -8.16 4.82 -11.27
CA ALA A 23 -8.29 5.64 -10.07
C ALA A 23 -7.00 5.73 -9.25
N ALA A 24 -6.17 4.68 -9.30
CA ALA A 24 -4.86 4.65 -8.67
C ALA A 24 -3.76 5.33 -9.52
N SER A 25 -4.02 5.62 -10.80
CA SER A 25 -3.09 6.34 -11.67
C SER A 25 -3.18 7.86 -11.47
N GLY A 26 -2.01 8.51 -11.43
CA GLY A 26 -1.87 9.95 -11.44
C GLY A 26 -2.22 10.57 -12.80
N ALA A 27 -2.24 11.91 -12.85
CA ALA A 27 -2.52 12.66 -14.09
C ALA A 27 -1.45 12.46 -15.19
N ASP A 28 -0.27 11.98 -14.81
CA ASP A 28 0.83 11.56 -15.68
C ASP A 28 0.68 10.13 -16.21
N GLY A 29 -0.41 9.43 -15.84
CA GLY A 29 -0.66 8.03 -16.19
C GLY A 29 0.14 7.03 -15.36
N MET A 30 0.93 7.49 -14.37
CA MET A 30 1.72 6.61 -13.52
C MET A 30 0.89 6.07 -12.36
N LEU A 31 0.98 4.76 -12.13
CA LEU A 31 0.29 4.11 -11.03
C LEU A 31 0.96 4.48 -9.70
N ASP A 32 0.23 5.19 -8.85
CA ASP A 32 0.73 5.65 -7.56
C ASP A 32 0.19 4.78 -6.42
N LEU A 33 0.79 3.59 -6.28
CA LEU A 33 0.52 2.68 -5.18
C LEU A 33 0.97 3.22 -3.81
N SER A 34 1.61 4.40 -3.80
CA SER A 34 2.08 5.08 -2.58
C SER A 34 1.03 5.97 -1.94
N ARG A 35 0.00 6.40 -2.70
CA ARG A 35 -1.06 7.31 -2.24
C ARG A 35 -1.85 6.82 -1.04
N SER A 36 -1.72 5.56 -0.68
CA SER A 36 -2.29 4.95 0.52
C SER A 36 -1.45 5.21 1.77
N LEU A 37 -0.15 5.46 1.65
CA LEU A 37 0.79 5.65 2.76
C LEU A 37 1.25 7.11 2.82
N ARG A 38 0.52 7.89 3.61
CA ARG A 38 0.74 9.33 3.83
C ARG A 38 0.66 9.63 5.32
N PRO A 39 1.32 10.69 5.82
CA PRO A 39 1.19 11.10 7.22
C PRO A 39 -0.27 11.15 7.69
N GLY A 40 -0.55 10.58 8.86
CA GLY A 40 -1.90 10.43 9.42
C GLY A 40 -2.67 9.20 8.93
N ALA A 41 -2.20 8.48 7.91
CA ALA A 41 -2.88 7.28 7.42
C ALA A 41 -2.77 6.13 8.43
N ALA A 42 -3.88 5.39 8.59
CA ALA A 42 -3.85 4.09 9.24
C ALA A 42 -3.18 3.06 8.33
N ALA A 43 -2.30 2.25 8.92
CA ALA A 43 -1.58 1.20 8.24
C ALA A 43 -1.45 -0.04 9.12
N ARG A 44 -1.30 -1.18 8.48
CA ARG A 44 -0.93 -2.45 9.09
C ARG A 44 0.50 -2.78 8.70
N VAL A 45 1.29 -3.23 9.66
CA VAL A 45 2.61 -3.80 9.39
C VAL A 45 2.41 -5.23 8.89
N ILE A 46 2.83 -5.52 7.67
CA ILE A 46 2.65 -6.82 7.00
C ILE A 46 3.93 -7.68 6.99
N GLY A 47 5.04 -7.17 7.53
CA GLY A 47 6.29 -7.91 7.60
C GLY A 47 7.27 -7.34 8.62
N GLY A 48 8.31 -8.12 8.94
CA GLY A 48 9.33 -7.76 9.92
C GLY A 48 8.89 -7.98 11.38
N PRO A 49 9.63 -7.43 12.35
CA PRO A 49 9.46 -7.75 13.77
C PRO A 49 8.14 -7.26 14.38
N PHE A 50 7.48 -6.31 13.73
CA PHE A 50 6.21 -5.74 14.19
C PHE A 50 5.02 -6.21 13.34
N ALA A 51 5.14 -7.35 12.65
CA ALA A 51 4.05 -7.89 11.81
C ALA A 51 2.71 -7.99 12.57
N ASP A 52 1.63 -7.78 11.83
CA ASP A 52 0.22 -7.75 12.27
C ASP A 52 -0.18 -6.60 13.18
N GLN A 53 0.75 -5.72 13.56
CA GLN A 53 0.45 -4.55 14.36
C GLN A 53 -0.19 -3.42 13.55
N LEU A 54 -1.07 -2.67 14.20
CA LEU A 54 -1.66 -1.45 13.66
C LEU A 54 -0.78 -0.24 13.99
N ALA A 55 -0.66 0.67 13.03
CA ALA A 55 0.13 1.88 13.19
C ALA A 55 -0.49 3.07 12.45
N ILE A 56 -0.11 4.27 12.87
CA ILE A 56 -0.37 5.51 12.14
C ILE A 56 0.91 6.00 11.51
N VAL A 57 0.89 6.35 10.22
CA VAL A 57 2.04 6.95 9.55
C VAL A 57 2.33 8.31 10.17
N GLU A 58 3.51 8.50 10.77
CA GLU A 58 3.92 9.79 11.33
C GLU A 58 4.52 10.68 10.24
N ARG A 59 5.49 10.14 9.49
CA ARG A 59 6.15 10.84 8.39
C ARG A 59 6.85 9.86 7.44
N MET A 60 7.03 10.32 6.21
CA MET A 60 7.89 9.66 5.22
C MET A 60 9.33 10.12 5.48
N THR A 61 10.22 9.21 5.90
CA THR A 61 11.61 9.56 6.27
C THR A 61 12.58 9.40 5.10
N GLY A 62 12.17 8.75 4.01
CA GLY A 62 12.95 8.56 2.79
C GLY A 62 12.16 7.75 1.75
N PRO A 63 12.80 7.31 0.65
CA PRO A 63 12.12 6.54 -0.40
C PRO A 63 11.56 5.20 0.11
N ASP A 64 12.32 4.52 0.97
CA ASP A 64 12.02 3.16 1.44
C ASP A 64 11.74 3.04 2.94
N ARG A 65 11.88 4.13 3.71
CA ARG A 65 11.69 4.13 5.17
C ARG A 65 10.56 5.05 5.57
N VAL A 66 9.68 4.55 6.44
CA VAL A 66 8.53 5.28 6.96
C VAL A 66 8.58 5.22 8.48
N ARG A 67 8.39 6.37 9.13
CA ARG A 67 8.24 6.43 10.58
C ARG A 67 6.75 6.29 10.91
N VAL A 68 6.43 5.32 11.75
CA VAL A 68 5.06 5.02 12.16
C VAL A 68 4.93 5.01 13.67
N LEU A 69 3.74 5.36 14.14
CA LEU A 69 3.32 5.31 15.53
C LEU A 69 2.60 3.99 15.77
N LEU A 70 3.27 3.07 16.45
CA LEU A 70 2.75 1.76 16.81
C LEU A 70 2.00 1.83 18.14
N SER A 71 0.80 1.25 18.17
CA SER A 71 0.01 1.18 19.41
C SER A 71 0.25 -0.17 20.08
N ILE A 72 1.05 -0.18 21.15
CA ILE A 72 1.44 -1.40 21.88
C ILE A 72 1.28 -1.14 23.37
N MET A 73 0.62 -2.06 24.09
CA MET A 73 0.42 -1.96 25.55
C MET A 73 -0.17 -0.62 26.00
N ASN A 74 -1.17 -0.12 25.27
CA ASN A 74 -1.80 1.19 25.52
C ASN A 74 -0.81 2.37 25.47
N GLN A 75 0.33 2.21 24.80
CA GLN A 75 1.33 3.23 24.54
C GLN A 75 1.50 3.42 23.04
N THR A 76 1.93 4.63 22.65
CA THR A 76 2.26 4.94 21.26
C THR A 76 3.76 5.04 21.13
N VAL A 77 4.37 4.12 20.39
CA VAL A 77 5.83 4.03 20.24
C VAL A 77 6.20 4.36 18.79
N PRO A 78 7.06 5.36 18.54
CA PRO A 78 7.53 5.63 17.19
C PRO A 78 8.60 4.62 16.78
N VAL A 79 8.44 4.02 15.61
CA VAL A 79 9.44 3.13 15.01
C VAL A 79 9.63 3.43 13.53
N GLU A 80 10.79 3.03 12.99
CA GLU A 80 11.04 3.06 11.55
C GLU A 80 10.86 1.68 10.96
N VAL A 81 10.09 1.61 9.89
CA VAL A 81 9.85 0.38 9.14
C VAL A 81 10.11 0.59 7.66
N GLU A 82 10.37 -0.50 6.96
CA GLU A 82 10.41 -0.48 5.50
C GLU A 82 9.03 -0.18 4.94
N ARG A 83 8.97 0.68 3.92
CA ARG A 83 7.72 1.07 3.26
C ARG A 83 6.99 -0.13 2.66
N GLY A 84 7.72 -1.09 2.10
CA GLY A 84 7.17 -2.34 1.57
C GLY A 84 6.59 -3.27 2.64
N ALA A 85 6.93 -3.06 3.91
CA ALA A 85 6.38 -3.81 5.04
C ALA A 85 5.10 -3.17 5.60
N LEU A 86 4.54 -2.14 4.95
CA LEU A 86 3.29 -1.50 5.35
C LEU A 86 2.21 -1.67 4.28
N ALA A 87 0.99 -1.95 4.74
CA ALA A 87 -0.22 -1.88 3.94
C ALA A 87 -1.15 -0.83 4.55
N ALA A 88 -1.61 0.14 3.75
CA ALA A 88 -2.65 1.06 4.20
C ALA A 88 -3.99 0.34 4.41
N ILE A 89 -4.81 0.88 5.30
CA ILE A 89 -6.15 0.37 5.66
C ILE A 89 -7.21 1.36 5.20
#